data_AF-A0A0D1BU05-F1
#
_entry.id   AF-A0A0D1BU05-F1
#
_cell.length_a   1.000
_cell.length_b   1.000
_cell.length_c   1.000
_cell.angle_alpha   90.00
_cell.angle_beta   90.00
_cell.angle_gamma   90.00
#
_symmetry.space_group_name_H-M   'P 1'
#
loop_
_entity.id
_entity.type
_entity.pdbx_description
1 polymer ?
#
loop_
_entity_poly.entity_id
_entity_poly.type
_entity_poly.pdbx_seq_one_letter_code
_entity_poly.pdbx_strand_id
1 'polypeptide(L)'
;MFNKKRIKKGYILLYALFMGCLCIFSSLFILKMENIKWQNSGKELRSLSKVNNVQKDREYVLSYIDKFFYDNIDNINSDNMDKFIRSLDKNFKVTLSNSAAYFYNGDLIIDYYKNKLFYKQEKYKISTKDSNIAYKREYVSYERKVSN
;
A
#
# COMPACT_ATOMS: atom_id res chain seq x y z
N MET A 1 -57.30 31.74 44.93
CA MET A 1 -56.39 32.90 44.93
C MET A 1 -55.10 32.52 44.19
N PHE A 2 -55.07 32.63 42.86
CA PHE A 2 -53.87 32.30 42.06
C PHE A 2 -53.20 33.61 41.65
N ASN A 3 -52.17 34.02 42.40
CA ASN A 3 -51.32 35.15 42.06
C ASN A 3 -50.49 34.81 40.81
N LYS A 4 -51.02 35.10 39.62
CA LYS A 4 -50.24 35.14 38.38
C LYS A 4 -49.27 36.32 38.45
N LYS A 5 -48.03 36.08 38.87
CA LYS A 5 -46.91 37.02 38.72
C LYS A 5 -46.77 37.35 37.24
N ARG A 6 -46.99 38.62 36.86
CA ARG A 6 -46.76 39.12 35.50
C ARG A 6 -45.27 39.01 35.15
N ILE A 7 -44.90 37.96 34.42
CA ILE A 7 -43.54 37.82 33.87
C ILE A 7 -43.35 38.94 32.84
N LYS A 8 -42.34 39.79 33.04
CA LYS A 8 -41.99 40.88 32.12
C LYS A 8 -41.61 40.30 30.75
N LYS A 9 -42.41 40.57 29.71
CA LYS A 9 -42.26 40.05 28.33
C LYS A 9 -40.85 40.15 27.74
N GLY A 10 -40.01 41.07 28.21
CA GLY A 10 -38.62 41.23 27.75
C GLY A 10 -37.68 40.06 28.08
N TYR A 11 -37.91 39.31 29.17
CA TYR A 11 -37.06 38.17 29.54
C TYR A 11 -37.19 36.98 28.58
N ILE A 12 -38.36 36.81 27.96
CA ILE A 12 -38.62 35.75 26.98
C ILE A 12 -37.84 35.99 25.69
N LEU A 13 -37.74 37.26 25.26
CA LEU A 13 -36.97 37.63 24.07
C LEU A 13 -35.47 37.36 24.27
N LEU A 14 -34.94 37.74 25.44
CA LEU A 14 -33.54 37.51 25.79
C LEU A 14 -33.21 36.01 25.83
N TYR A 15 -34.10 35.21 26.42
CA TYR A 15 -33.93 33.76 26.48
C TYR A 15 -33.95 33.10 25.10
N ALA A 16 -34.88 33.50 24.23
CA ALA A 16 -34.94 33.01 22.85
C ALA A 16 -33.68 33.35 22.05
N LEU A 17 -33.14 34.57 22.24
CA LEU A 17 -31.94 35.04 21.55
C LEU A 17 -30.69 34.27 22.04
N PHE A 18 -30.59 34.02 23.35
CA PHE A 18 -29.49 33.24 23.94
C PHE A 18 -29.52 31.78 23.49
N MET A 19 -30.69 31.14 23.48
CA MET A 19 -30.86 29.77 23.00
C MET A 19 -30.58 29.65 21.50
N GLY A 20 -30.99 30.66 20.70
CA GLY A 20 -30.67 30.73 19.28
C GLY A 20 -29.17 30.81 19.02
N CYS A 21 -28.45 31.66 19.76
CA CYS A 21 -26.99 31.74 19.66
C CYS A 21 -26.33 30.41 20.05
N LEU A 22 -26.77 29.76 21.13
CA LEU A 22 -26.23 28.45 21.54
C LEU A 22 -26.41 27.37 20.46
N CYS A 23 -27.57 27.33 19.77
CA CYS A 23 -27.80 26.42 18.65
C CYS A 23 -26.89 26.68 17.45
N ILE A 24 -26.61 27.94 17.13
CA ILE A 24 -25.70 28.30 16.04
C ILE A 24 -24.26 27.91 16.39
N PHE A 25 -23.83 28.16 17.63
CA PHE A 25 -22.48 27.78 18.07
C PHE A 25 -22.27 26.27 18.09
N SER A 26 -23.25 25.49 18.57
CA SER A 26 -23.13 24.03 18.61
C SER A 26 -23.10 23.40 17.22
N SER A 27 -23.93 23.89 16.29
CA SER A 27 -23.89 23.43 14.88
C SER A 27 -22.57 23.76 14.19
N LEU A 28 -22.03 24.96 14.38
CA LEU A 28 -20.70 25.33 13.86
C LEU A 28 -19.57 24.46 14.45
N PHE A 29 -19.66 24.10 15.73
CA PHE A 29 -18.68 23.24 16.38
C PHE A 29 -18.70 21.82 15.81
N ILE A 30 -19.90 21.25 15.59
CA ILE A 30 -20.07 19.93 14.98
C ILE A 30 -19.52 19.93 13.55
N LEU A 31 -19.85 20.94 12.74
CA LEU A 31 -19.31 21.11 11.39
C LEU A 31 -17.78 21.18 11.37
N LYS A 32 -17.18 21.90 12.33
CA LYS A 32 -15.72 21.98 12.44
C LYS A 32 -15.10 20.62 12.79
N MET A 33 -15.68 19.88 13.72
CA MET A 33 -15.24 18.53 14.10
C MET A 33 -15.33 17.55 12.93
N GLU A 34 -16.42 17.61 12.18
CA GLU A 34 -16.61 16.77 11.00
C GLU A 34 -15.57 17.09 9.93
N ASN A 35 -15.35 18.38 9.64
CA ASN A 35 -14.36 18.81 8.66
C ASN A 35 -12.93 18.37 9.04
N ILE A 36 -12.58 18.38 10.33
CA ILE A 36 -11.29 17.83 10.82
C ILE A 36 -11.21 16.31 10.57
N LYS A 37 -12.30 15.56 10.82
CA LYS A 37 -12.36 14.12 10.49
C LYS A 37 -12.15 13.89 8.99
N TRP A 38 -12.87 14.62 8.14
CA TRP A 38 -12.71 14.55 6.68
C TRP A 38 -11.29 14.86 6.22
N GLN A 39 -10.65 15.88 6.79
CA GLN A 39 -9.25 16.22 6.49
C GLN A 39 -8.27 15.13 6.95
N ASN A 40 -8.49 14.51 8.11
CA ASN A 40 -7.65 13.43 8.60
C ASN A 40 -7.83 12.16 7.77
N SER A 41 -9.06 11.78 7.43
CA SER A 41 -9.33 10.66 6.53
C SER A 41 -8.70 10.87 5.15
N GLY A 42 -8.74 12.09 4.61
CA GLY A 42 -8.06 12.42 3.36
C GLY A 42 -6.53 12.32 3.45
N LYS A 43 -5.93 12.65 4.59
CA LYS A 43 -4.49 12.47 4.84
C LYS A 43 -4.11 11.00 5.01
N GLU A 44 -4.94 10.19 5.66
CA GLU A 44 -4.78 8.74 5.77
C GLU A 44 -4.92 8.05 4.42
N LEU A 45 -5.89 8.44 3.59
CA LEU A 45 -6.04 7.94 2.23
C LEU A 45 -4.82 8.31 1.37
N ARG A 46 -4.29 9.54 1.52
CA ARG A 46 -3.05 9.95 0.84
C ARG A 46 -1.80 9.24 1.37
N SER A 47 -1.75 8.86 2.64
CA SER A 47 -0.62 8.09 3.20
C SER A 47 -0.67 6.63 2.77
N LEU A 48 -1.85 6.03 2.66
CA LEU A 48 -2.06 4.70 2.08
C LEU A 48 -1.76 4.69 0.57
N SER A 49 -2.06 5.79 -0.13
CA SER A 49 -1.74 5.99 -1.56
C SER A 49 -0.27 6.33 -1.83
N LYS A 50 0.55 6.61 -0.80
CA LYS A 50 2.01 6.73 -0.99
C LYS A 50 2.59 5.32 -1.18
N VAL A 51 2.37 4.77 -2.37
CA VAL A 51 3.12 3.61 -2.86
C VAL A 51 4.58 4.01 -2.82
N ASN A 52 5.34 3.38 -1.93
CA ASN A 52 6.77 3.63 -1.84
C ASN A 52 7.38 3.29 -3.22
N ASN A 53 8.25 4.14 -3.78
CA ASN A 53 8.83 3.89 -5.12
C ASN A 53 9.42 2.47 -5.22
N VAL A 54 9.97 1.96 -4.12
CA VAL A 54 10.49 0.59 -4.01
C VAL A 54 9.40 -0.48 -4.14
N GLN A 55 8.19 -0.24 -3.61
CA GLN A 55 7.05 -1.16 -3.77
C GLN A 55 6.55 -1.17 -5.21
N LYS A 56 6.52 -0.01 -5.87
CA LYS A 56 6.15 0.09 -7.28
C LYS A 56 7.14 -0.65 -8.18
N ASP A 57 8.44 -0.45 -7.98
CA ASP A 57 9.48 -1.14 -8.74
C ASP A 57 9.42 -2.65 -8.52
N ARG A 58 9.16 -3.08 -7.28
CA ARG A 58 8.96 -4.49 -6.95
C ARG A 58 7.75 -5.10 -7.67
N GLU A 59 6.59 -4.45 -7.60
CA GLU A 59 5.36 -4.94 -8.24
C GLU A 59 5.55 -5.02 -9.75
N TYR A 60 6.21 -4.03 -10.35
CA TYR A 60 6.50 -4.05 -11.78
C TYR A 60 7.39 -5.22 -12.19
N VAL A 61 8.46 -5.50 -11.43
CA VAL A 61 9.35 -6.65 -11.67
C VAL A 61 8.58 -7.97 -11.52
N LEU A 62 7.80 -8.12 -10.45
CA LEU A 62 7.05 -9.35 -10.20
C LEU A 62 5.98 -9.57 -11.27
N SER A 63 5.24 -8.56 -11.68
CA SER A 63 4.27 -8.68 -12.77
C SER A 63 4.92 -9.03 -14.11
N TYR A 64 6.13 -8.51 -14.38
CA TYR A 64 6.88 -8.88 -15.58
C TYR A 64 7.25 -10.37 -15.57
N ILE A 65 7.77 -10.86 -14.44
CA ILE A 65 8.16 -12.27 -14.27
C ILE A 65 6.94 -13.18 -14.34
N ASP A 66 5.84 -12.76 -13.72
CA ASP A 66 4.59 -13.50 -13.72
C ASP A 66 4.09 -13.70 -15.15
N LYS A 67 4.01 -12.60 -15.92
CA LYS A 67 3.68 -12.66 -17.34
C LYS A 67 4.64 -13.57 -18.12
N PHE A 68 5.94 -13.48 -17.84
CA PHE A 68 6.93 -14.34 -18.49
C PHE A 68 6.66 -15.83 -18.21
N PHE A 69 6.25 -16.21 -17.01
CA PHE A 69 5.88 -17.60 -16.72
C PHE A 69 4.60 -18.03 -17.44
N TYR A 70 3.54 -17.21 -17.40
CA TYR A 70 2.28 -17.52 -18.08
C TYR A 70 2.44 -17.62 -19.61
N ASP A 71 3.34 -16.84 -20.22
CA ASP A 71 3.58 -16.87 -21.66
C ASP A 71 4.44 -18.08 -22.10
N ASN A 72 5.17 -18.72 -21.19
CA ASN A 72 6.16 -19.77 -21.52
C ASN A 72 5.86 -21.15 -20.90
N ILE A 73 4.86 -21.27 -20.03
CA ILE A 73 4.49 -22.51 -19.35
C ILE A 73 3.02 -22.81 -19.63
N ASP A 74 2.75 -23.86 -20.42
CA ASP A 74 1.38 -24.25 -20.79
C ASP A 74 0.52 -24.69 -19.60
N ASN A 75 1.14 -25.27 -18.56
CA ASN A 75 0.44 -25.71 -17.36
C ASN A 75 1.25 -25.43 -16.09
N ILE A 76 0.74 -24.52 -15.26
CA ILE A 76 1.38 -24.07 -14.02
C ILE A 76 1.11 -25.10 -12.92
N ASN A 77 2.00 -26.07 -12.84
CA ASN A 77 2.13 -26.98 -11.70
C ASN A 77 3.54 -26.84 -11.09
N SER A 78 3.74 -27.42 -9.89
CA SER A 78 5.03 -27.34 -9.18
C SER A 78 6.18 -27.89 -10.00
N ASP A 79 5.98 -29.05 -10.63
CA ASP A 79 7.07 -29.80 -11.27
C ASP A 79 7.55 -29.12 -12.56
N ASN A 80 6.64 -28.53 -13.33
CA ASN A 80 6.93 -27.78 -14.54
C ASN A 80 7.59 -26.45 -14.19
N MET A 81 7.10 -25.76 -13.16
CA MET A 81 7.70 -24.53 -12.65
C MET A 81 9.13 -24.77 -12.17
N ASP A 82 9.36 -25.79 -11.35
CA ASP A 82 10.70 -26.10 -10.83
C ASP A 82 11.67 -26.46 -11.96
N LYS A 83 11.22 -27.21 -12.97
CA LYS A 83 12.03 -27.52 -14.17
C LYS A 83 12.35 -26.25 -14.97
N PHE A 84 11.36 -25.37 -15.16
CA PHE A 84 11.53 -24.14 -15.91
C PHE A 84 12.43 -23.13 -15.18
N ILE A 85 12.28 -22.96 -13.88
CA ILE A 85 13.16 -22.09 -13.09
C ILE A 85 14.60 -22.61 -13.14
N ARG A 86 14.81 -23.93 -13.05
CA ARG A 86 16.15 -24.53 -13.16
C ARG A 86 16.78 -24.35 -14.54
N SER A 87 15.99 -24.32 -15.62
CA SER A 87 16.52 -24.07 -16.97
C SER A 87 16.93 -22.61 -17.19
N LEU A 88 16.28 -21.68 -16.46
CA LEU A 88 16.60 -20.25 -16.47
C LEU A 88 17.77 -19.88 -15.56
N ASP A 89 18.16 -20.77 -14.64
CA ASP A 89 19.24 -20.53 -13.71
C ASP A 89 20.53 -20.17 -14.48
N LYS A 90 21.18 -19.06 -14.10
CA LYS A 90 22.34 -18.43 -14.79
C LYS A 90 22.08 -17.79 -16.16
N ASN A 91 21.04 -18.19 -16.91
CA ASN A 91 20.79 -17.71 -18.28
C ASN A 91 19.77 -16.57 -18.35
N PHE A 92 18.98 -16.37 -17.30
CA PHE A 92 17.95 -15.34 -17.25
C PHE A 92 18.40 -14.15 -16.40
N LYS A 93 18.49 -12.99 -17.05
CA LYS A 93 18.68 -11.70 -16.38
C LYS A 93 17.87 -10.62 -17.07
N VAL A 94 16.98 -10.00 -16.32
CA VAL A 94 16.16 -8.88 -16.79
C VAL A 94 16.56 -7.63 -16.03
N THR A 95 16.81 -6.55 -16.77
CA THR A 95 17.13 -5.23 -16.18
C THR A 95 15.98 -4.27 -16.47
N LEU A 96 15.40 -3.71 -15.42
CA LEU A 96 14.24 -2.82 -15.47
C LEU A 96 14.58 -1.52 -14.75
N SER A 97 14.88 -0.44 -15.47
CA SER A 97 15.18 0.92 -14.96
C SER A 97 16.13 1.00 -13.74
N ASN A 98 15.62 0.71 -12.54
CA ASN A 98 16.33 0.75 -11.26
C ASN A 98 16.42 -0.63 -10.57
N SER A 99 16.13 -1.73 -11.27
CA SER A 99 16.19 -3.07 -10.71
C SER A 99 16.74 -4.08 -11.72
N ALA A 100 17.29 -5.17 -11.23
CA ALA A 100 17.68 -6.33 -12.02
C ALA A 100 17.14 -7.58 -11.35
N ALA A 101 16.46 -8.42 -12.12
CA ALA A 101 15.91 -9.69 -11.67
C ALA A 101 16.62 -10.85 -12.36
N TYR A 102 16.97 -11.88 -11.60
CA TYR A 102 17.65 -13.07 -12.08
C TYR A 102 17.36 -14.27 -11.18
N PHE A 103 17.56 -15.47 -11.70
CA PHE A 103 17.43 -16.71 -10.93
C PHE A 103 18.80 -17.20 -10.45
N TYR A 104 18.83 -17.70 -9.22
CA TYR A 104 20.02 -18.33 -8.64
C TYR A 104 19.62 -19.47 -7.72
N ASN A 105 20.08 -20.69 -8.01
CA ASN A 105 19.79 -21.90 -7.23
C ASN A 105 18.28 -22.17 -7.04
N GLY A 106 17.46 -21.85 -8.04
CA GLY A 106 16.01 -22.04 -7.98
C GLY A 106 15.23 -20.91 -7.29
N ASP A 107 15.92 -19.89 -6.81
CA ASP A 107 15.28 -18.73 -6.17
C ASP A 107 15.36 -17.49 -7.05
N LEU A 108 14.34 -16.64 -6.95
CA LEU A 108 14.30 -15.35 -7.64
C LEU A 108 15.02 -14.29 -6.81
N ILE A 109 16.00 -13.62 -7.41
CA ILE A 109 16.73 -12.52 -6.80
C ILE A 109 16.41 -11.23 -7.54
N ILE A 110 16.10 -10.18 -6.79
CA ILE A 110 15.87 -8.83 -7.29
C ILE A 110 16.87 -7.88 -6.62
N ASP A 111 17.81 -7.37 -7.42
CA ASP A 111 18.70 -6.28 -7.04
C ASP A 111 18.02 -4.95 -7.36
N TYR A 112 18.02 -4.03 -6.41
CA TYR A 112 17.55 -2.66 -6.56
C TYR A 112 18.76 -1.70 -6.57
N TYR A 113 18.69 -0.71 -7.44
CA TYR A 113 19.72 0.29 -7.66
C TYR A 113 19.15 1.68 -7.42
N LYS A 114 19.93 2.54 -6.75
CA LYS A 114 19.62 3.96 -6.60
C LYS A 114 20.80 4.76 -7.14
N ASN A 115 20.56 5.62 -8.12
CA ASN A 115 21.61 6.37 -8.81
C ASN A 115 22.74 5.46 -9.35
N LYS A 116 22.38 4.33 -9.97
CA LYS A 116 23.31 3.31 -10.50
C LYS A 116 24.16 2.57 -9.46
N LEU A 117 23.97 2.84 -8.16
CA LEU A 117 24.62 2.10 -7.08
C LEU A 117 23.67 1.06 -6.52
N PHE A 118 24.21 -0.12 -6.16
CA PHE A 118 23.45 -1.15 -5.48
C PHE A 118 22.89 -0.59 -4.17
N TYR A 119 21.60 -0.77 -3.97
CA TYR A 119 20.89 -0.28 -2.79
C TYR A 119 20.44 -1.43 -1.89
N LYS A 120 19.85 -2.47 -2.49
CA LYS A 120 19.22 -3.57 -1.76
C LYS A 120 19.04 -4.79 -2.65
N GLN A 121 19.13 -5.98 -2.08
CA GLN A 121 18.79 -7.24 -2.69
C GLN A 121 17.60 -7.86 -1.96
N GLU A 122 16.64 -8.41 -2.70
CA GLU A 122 15.55 -9.21 -2.17
C GLU A 122 15.58 -10.61 -2.77
N LYS A 123 15.40 -11.64 -1.94
CA LYS A 123 15.29 -13.02 -2.38
C LYS A 123 13.86 -13.52 -2.19
N TYR A 124 13.33 -14.20 -3.20
CA TYR A 124 12.01 -14.76 -3.23
C TYR A 124 12.06 -16.25 -3.55
N LYS A 125 11.32 -17.01 -2.75
CA LYS A 125 10.97 -18.39 -3.05
C LYS A 125 9.65 -18.42 -3.82
N ILE A 126 9.64 -19.14 -4.92
CA ILE A 126 8.46 -19.30 -5.77
C ILE A 126 7.76 -20.59 -5.37
N SER A 127 6.43 -20.53 -5.30
CA SER A 127 5.59 -21.69 -5.06
C SER A 127 4.32 -21.60 -5.89
N THR A 128 3.80 -22.73 -6.35
CA THR A 128 2.51 -22.79 -7.04
C THR A 128 1.42 -23.16 -6.06
N LYS A 129 0.30 -22.44 -6.08
CA LYS A 129 -0.91 -22.79 -5.33
C LYS A 129 -2.12 -22.62 -6.23
N ASP A 130 -2.90 -23.69 -6.42
CA ASP A 130 -4.14 -23.67 -7.20
C ASP A 130 -3.97 -23.07 -8.61
N SER A 131 -2.90 -23.46 -9.32
CA SER A 131 -2.50 -22.94 -10.66
C SER A 131 -2.07 -21.46 -10.69
N ASN A 132 -1.93 -20.81 -9.54
CA ASN A 132 -1.37 -19.47 -9.41
C ASN A 132 0.06 -19.50 -8.89
N ILE A 133 0.86 -18.54 -9.33
CA ILE A 133 2.24 -18.35 -8.87
C ILE A 133 2.24 -17.46 -7.64
N ALA A 134 2.81 -17.96 -6.55
CA ALA A 134 2.95 -17.22 -5.29
C ALA A 134 4.43 -16.98 -4.98
N TYR A 135 4.75 -15.73 -4.63
CA TYR A 135 6.10 -15.28 -4.29
C TYR A 135 6.20 -15.06 -2.79
N LYS A 136 7.04 -15.85 -2.11
CA LYS A 136 7.35 -15.67 -0.70
C LYS A 136 8.72 -15.01 -0.55
N ARG A 137 8.76 -13.80 0.00
CA ARG A 137 10.02 -13.12 0.32
C ARG A 137 10.73 -13.85 1.47
N GLU A 138 11.96 -14.31 1.23
CA GLU A 138 12.78 -14.97 2.26
C GLU A 138 13.62 -13.96 3.05
N TYR A 139 14.38 -13.12 2.35
CA TYR A 139 15.21 -12.12 3.01
C TYR A 139 15.38 -10.85 2.18
N VAL A 140 15.85 -9.83 2.91
CA VAL A 140 16.30 -8.56 2.37
C VAL A 140 17.73 -8.35 2.82
N SER A 141 18.64 -8.05 1.90
CA SER A 141 20.04 -7.72 2.22
C SER A 141 20.42 -6.37 1.63
N TYR A 142 21.25 -5.62 2.35
CA TYR A 142 21.87 -4.38 1.89
C TYR A 142 23.32 -4.60 1.44
N GLU A 143 23.74 -5.87 1.39
CA GLU A 143 25.02 -6.31 0.84
C GLU A 143 24.72 -7.32 -0.28
N ARG A 144 25.52 -7.31 -1.34
CA ARG A 144 25.34 -8.26 -2.44
C ARG A 144 25.84 -9.63 -1.98
N LYS A 145 24.92 -10.53 -1.62
CA LYS A 145 25.24 -11.88 -1.13
C LYS A 145 25.45 -12.90 -2.24
N VAL A 146 25.06 -12.55 -3.46
CA VAL A 146 25.25 -13.38 -4.66
C VAL A 146 26.20 -12.62 -5.57
N SER A 147 27.49 -12.78 -5.30
CA SER A 147 28.58 -12.36 -6.19
C SER A 147 28.78 -13.44 -7.26
N ASN A 148 28.94 -13.01 -8.51
CA ASN A 148 29.41 -13.85 -9.62
C ASN A 148 30.71 -14.56 -9.28
#